data_AF-A0A1X9T2E9-F1
#
_entry.id   AF-A0A1X9T2E9-F1
#
_cell.length_a   1.000
_cell.length_b   1.000
_cell.length_c   1.000
_cell.angle_alpha   90.00
_cell.angle_beta   90.00
_cell.angle_gamma   90.00
#
_symmetry.space_group_name_H-M   'P 1'
#
loop_
_entity.id
_entity.type
_entity.pdbx_description
1 polymer ?
#
loop_
_entity_poly.entity_id
_entity_poly.type
_entity_poly.pdbx_seq_one_letter_code
_entity_poly.pdbx_strand_id
1 'polypeptide(L)'
;MILKEFNYYLKKGTTLEEIQGSLIKKVNRWCDPFTGCVAHVFDTVLLKHWIVASDNVVGLYKLDKNILLFNDFQMIYERLDKIEEALPKDDVKEDIIDRLDKVEENLSSIQNELNDKKDELSHQEKLKEQLEQEIAELDKKIEEAKARGEGTTELERQKAEKERELATVTQNITNLINEITNLEQTINNLLGQKDSIEKELEEHKPKEIATKEYIDEIKVNLDSDIATKANQATTYTKTEVDTKVNAKANANATVNLTGNQTIAGNKTLSGTTTFNGAITSKGANTFSGNNTFNTGQVTFNNKAPICNVAPTRANHLATKDYVDKKAKAYIIETYNNTSTGSWYRVWSDKWCEQGGFAPNTTSRYDTVTLLKPYKGTNYCIYTSHMGGKNECWWPNDEQIMDVTTTSFKMNSQKNNTATCRNWKTCGYIA
;
A
#
# COMPACT_ATOMS: atom_id res chain seq x y z
N MET A 1 11.36 -51.62 -8.01
CA MET A 1 12.14 -52.73 -8.61
C MET A 1 12.36 -52.49 -10.10
N ILE A 2 11.29 -52.19 -10.86
CA ILE A 2 11.31 -51.84 -12.31
C ILE A 2 12.21 -50.63 -12.65
N LEU A 3 12.32 -49.63 -11.76
CA LEU A 3 13.18 -48.44 -11.95
C LEU A 3 14.70 -48.70 -11.89
N LYS A 4 15.17 -49.79 -11.25
CA LYS A 4 16.61 -50.10 -11.13
C LYS A 4 17.14 -50.85 -12.35
N GLU A 5 16.30 -51.64 -13.01
CA GLU A 5 16.68 -52.34 -14.24
C GLU A 5 16.74 -51.38 -15.44
N PHE A 6 15.85 -50.39 -15.53
CA PHE A 6 15.82 -49.44 -16.65
C PHE A 6 17.11 -48.59 -16.80
N ASN A 7 17.69 -48.15 -15.67
CA ASN A 7 18.98 -47.42 -15.65
C ASN A 7 20.20 -48.32 -15.90
N TYR A 8 20.07 -49.64 -15.69
CA TYR A 8 21.13 -50.60 -15.97
C TYR A 8 21.29 -50.86 -17.48
N TYR A 9 20.19 -50.90 -18.23
CA TYR A 9 20.20 -51.16 -19.69
C TYR A 9 20.53 -49.94 -20.56
N LEU A 10 20.18 -48.72 -20.13
CA LEU A 10 20.55 -47.48 -20.86
C LEU A 10 22.06 -47.18 -20.84
N LYS A 11 22.78 -47.61 -19.79
CA LYS A 11 24.22 -47.34 -19.64
C LYS A 11 25.15 -48.24 -20.46
N LYS A 12 24.65 -49.32 -21.07
CA LYS A 12 25.52 -50.36 -21.66
C LYS A 12 25.43 -50.53 -23.18
N GLY A 13 24.65 -49.71 -23.88
CA GLY A 13 24.59 -49.76 -25.35
C GLY A 13 24.13 -51.13 -25.88
N THR A 14 23.23 -51.80 -25.17
CA THR A 14 22.81 -53.18 -25.46
C THR A 14 21.72 -53.24 -26.53
N THR A 15 21.81 -54.26 -27.40
CA THR A 15 20.93 -54.49 -28.55
C THR A 15 19.58 -55.10 -28.16
N LEU A 16 18.60 -54.97 -29.07
CA LEU A 16 17.16 -55.20 -28.88
C LEU A 16 16.77 -56.61 -28.39
N GLU A 17 17.64 -57.61 -28.56
CA GLU A 17 17.34 -59.02 -28.28
C GLU A 17 17.36 -59.36 -26.78
N GLU A 18 18.03 -58.58 -25.93
CA GLU A 18 18.09 -58.85 -24.48
C GLU A 18 16.88 -58.29 -23.68
N ILE A 19 16.02 -57.47 -24.30
CA ILE A 19 14.91 -56.78 -23.62
C ILE A 19 13.57 -57.57 -23.68
N GLN A 20 13.47 -58.64 -24.47
CA GLN A 20 12.21 -59.36 -24.69
C GLN A 20 11.70 -60.21 -23.50
N GLY A 21 12.33 -60.10 -22.31
CA GLY A 21 11.98 -60.90 -21.13
C GLY A 21 10.88 -60.37 -20.21
N SER A 22 10.45 -59.10 -20.28
CA SER A 22 9.34 -58.63 -19.44
C SER A 22 8.58 -57.40 -19.96
N LEU A 23 7.25 -57.53 -20.07
CA LEU A 23 6.23 -56.48 -19.98
C LEU A 23 6.15 -55.31 -20.99
N ILE A 24 6.89 -55.28 -22.10
CA ILE A 24 6.85 -54.17 -23.09
C ILE A 24 6.59 -54.70 -24.51
N LYS A 25 5.50 -54.24 -25.17
CA LYS A 25 5.06 -54.79 -26.49
C LYS A 25 5.41 -53.98 -27.73
N LYS A 26 5.69 -52.67 -27.66
CA LYS A 26 6.11 -51.85 -28.82
C LYS A 26 6.99 -50.68 -28.37
N VAL A 27 8.17 -50.56 -28.97
CA VAL A 27 9.06 -49.39 -28.83
C VAL A 27 9.27 -48.82 -30.23
N ASN A 28 8.72 -47.63 -30.49
CA ASN A 28 9.11 -46.84 -31.66
C ASN A 28 10.22 -45.90 -31.21
N ARG A 29 11.40 -46.03 -31.81
CA ARG A 29 12.60 -45.27 -31.46
C ARG A 29 12.90 -44.28 -32.58
N TRP A 30 12.96 -43.00 -32.26
CA TRP A 30 13.43 -41.94 -33.15
C TRP A 30 14.79 -41.47 -32.64
N CYS A 31 15.81 -41.56 -33.47
CA CYS A 31 17.16 -41.11 -33.14
C CYS A 31 17.67 -40.22 -34.26
N ASP A 32 18.10 -39.03 -33.89
CA ASP A 32 18.85 -38.13 -34.73
C ASP A 32 20.29 -38.04 -34.19
N PRO A 33 21.33 -38.13 -35.04
CA PRO A 33 22.72 -38.17 -34.60
C PRO A 33 23.21 -36.89 -33.92
N PHE A 34 22.51 -35.76 -34.04
CA PHE A 34 22.90 -34.47 -33.48
C PHE A 34 22.11 -34.09 -32.22
N THR A 35 20.86 -34.50 -32.12
CA THR A 35 19.93 -34.10 -31.04
C THR A 35 19.64 -35.20 -30.02
N GLY A 36 19.95 -36.47 -30.33
CA GLY A 36 19.81 -37.61 -29.43
C GLY A 36 18.62 -38.53 -29.77
N CYS A 37 18.29 -39.44 -28.84
CA CYS A 37 17.25 -40.46 -29.04
C CYS A 37 16.03 -40.21 -28.15
N VAL A 38 14.84 -40.46 -28.70
CA VAL A 38 13.56 -40.49 -28.00
C VAL A 38 12.86 -41.83 -28.28
N ALA A 39 12.29 -42.45 -27.26
CA ALA A 39 11.57 -43.71 -27.36
C ALA A 39 10.16 -43.59 -26.78
N HIS A 40 9.17 -44.04 -27.55
CA HIS A 40 7.80 -44.19 -27.06
C HIS A 40 7.62 -45.58 -26.45
N VAL A 41 7.16 -45.64 -25.20
CA VAL A 41 6.96 -46.88 -24.43
C VAL A 41 5.52 -46.95 -23.93
N PHE A 42 4.84 -48.06 -24.20
CA PHE A 42 3.53 -48.35 -23.62
C PHE A 42 3.66 -49.25 -22.39
N ASP A 43 3.25 -48.73 -21.24
CA ASP A 43 3.16 -49.47 -19.98
C ASP A 43 1.83 -50.24 -19.94
N THR A 44 1.92 -51.57 -20.02
CA THR A 44 0.76 -52.46 -20.06
C THR A 44 0.08 -52.67 -18.70
N VAL A 45 0.75 -52.30 -17.59
CA VAL A 45 0.20 -52.41 -16.23
C VAL A 45 -0.58 -51.16 -15.87
N LEU A 46 -0.04 -49.99 -16.21
CA LEU A 46 -0.71 -48.71 -15.97
C LEU A 46 -1.64 -48.28 -17.10
N LEU A 47 -1.59 -48.97 -18.25
CA LEU A 47 -2.28 -48.60 -19.50
C LEU A 47 -1.95 -47.16 -19.92
N LYS A 48 -0.67 -46.76 -19.78
CA LYS A 48 -0.20 -45.40 -20.09
C LYS A 48 0.93 -45.42 -21.11
N HIS A 49 0.96 -44.37 -21.93
CA HIS A 49 2.01 -44.08 -22.88
C HIS A 49 3.04 -43.14 -22.26
N TRP A 50 4.33 -43.45 -22.45
CA TRP A 50 5.47 -42.71 -21.89
C TRP A 50 6.46 -42.36 -23.00
N ILE A 51 7.03 -41.16 -22.93
CA ILE A 51 8.14 -40.74 -23.78
C ILE A 51 9.41 -40.75 -22.93
N VAL A 52 10.41 -41.51 -23.36
CA VAL A 52 11.73 -41.57 -22.73
C VAL A 52 12.72 -40.82 -23.62
N ALA A 53 13.32 -39.77 -23.08
CA ALA A 53 14.29 -38.93 -23.77
C ALA A 53 15.71 -39.22 -23.27
N SER A 54 16.67 -39.28 -24.18
CA SER A 54 18.10 -39.38 -23.85
C SER A 54 18.60 -38.12 -23.13
N ASP A 55 19.69 -38.25 -22.36
CA ASP A 55 20.28 -37.15 -21.58
C ASP A 55 20.63 -35.92 -22.44
N ASN A 56 21.01 -36.14 -23.71
CA ASN A 56 21.27 -35.05 -24.66
C ASN A 56 20.00 -34.23 -24.96
N VAL A 57 18.87 -34.89 -25.20
CA VAL A 57 17.57 -34.24 -25.45
C VAL A 57 17.11 -33.50 -24.19
N VAL A 58 17.28 -34.11 -23.01
CA VAL A 58 16.95 -33.49 -21.71
C VAL A 58 17.74 -32.21 -21.49
N GLY A 59 19.05 -32.23 -21.78
CA GLY A 59 19.92 -31.06 -21.67
C GLY A 59 19.58 -29.96 -22.68
N LEU A 60 19.33 -30.33 -23.94
CA LEU A 60 19.02 -29.40 -25.02
C LEU A 60 17.72 -28.63 -24.76
N TYR A 61 16.68 -29.32 -24.30
CA TYR A 61 15.36 -28.74 -24.06
C TYR A 61 15.09 -28.40 -22.59
N LYS A 62 16.11 -28.51 -21.71
CA LYS A 62 16.02 -28.24 -20.26
C LYS A 62 14.83 -28.95 -19.59
N LEU A 63 14.63 -30.22 -19.92
CA LEU A 63 13.55 -31.01 -19.32
C LEU A 63 13.90 -31.35 -17.87
N ASP A 64 12.94 -31.24 -16.96
CA ASP A 64 13.15 -31.57 -15.54
C ASP A 64 13.37 -33.08 -15.30
N LYS A 65 12.93 -33.92 -16.25
CA LYS A 65 12.99 -35.37 -16.19
C LYS A 65 13.18 -35.97 -17.57
N ASN A 66 13.82 -37.14 -17.61
CA ASN A 66 14.06 -37.96 -18.80
C ASN A 66 12.87 -38.85 -19.20
N ILE A 67 11.81 -38.89 -18.38
CA ILE A 67 10.60 -39.68 -18.62
C ILE A 67 9.38 -38.74 -18.50
N LEU A 68 8.63 -38.59 -19.59
CA LEU A 68 7.44 -37.76 -19.69
C LEU A 68 6.20 -38.64 -19.94
N LEU A 69 5.03 -38.27 -19.40
CA LEU A 69 3.77 -38.90 -19.80
C LEU A 69 3.40 -38.41 -21.21
N PHE A 70 3.02 -39.34 -22.10
CA PHE A 70 2.62 -39.01 -23.47
C PHE A 70 1.43 -38.03 -23.52
N ASN A 71 0.52 -38.10 -22.54
CA ASN A 71 -0.62 -37.18 -22.45
C ASN A 71 -0.19 -35.71 -22.25
N ASP A 72 0.94 -35.47 -21.58
CA ASP A 72 1.48 -34.10 -21.42
C ASP A 72 2.08 -33.58 -22.73
N PHE A 73 2.54 -34.49 -23.61
CA PHE A 73 3.10 -34.19 -24.92
C PHE A 73 2.00 -34.02 -25.99
N GLN A 74 0.91 -34.80 -25.91
CA GLN A 74 -0.30 -34.62 -26.72
C GLN A 74 -0.88 -33.21 -26.53
N MET A 75 -0.87 -32.71 -25.29
CA MET A 75 -1.30 -31.36 -24.96
C MET A 75 -0.40 -30.27 -25.55
N ILE A 76 0.86 -30.59 -25.88
CA ILE A 76 1.77 -29.67 -26.58
C ILE A 76 1.40 -29.63 -28.07
N TYR A 77 1.20 -30.77 -28.72
CA TYR A 77 0.75 -30.80 -30.13
C TYR A 77 -0.60 -30.13 -30.32
N GLU A 78 -1.60 -30.43 -29.48
CA GLU A 78 -2.91 -29.78 -29.54
C GLU A 78 -2.83 -28.25 -29.30
N ARG A 79 -1.82 -27.78 -28.57
CA ARG A 79 -1.58 -26.33 -28.39
C ARG A 79 -0.83 -25.73 -29.57
N LEU A 80 0.10 -26.46 -30.17
CA LEU A 80 0.80 -26.05 -31.38
C LEU A 80 -0.18 -25.93 -32.55
N ASP A 81 -1.05 -26.93 -32.76
CA ASP A 81 -2.09 -26.90 -33.79
C ASP A 81 -3.03 -25.70 -33.61
N LYS A 82 -3.45 -25.42 -32.37
CA LYS A 82 -4.28 -24.24 -32.07
C LYS A 82 -3.56 -22.91 -32.26
N ILE A 83 -2.25 -22.87 -32.04
CA ILE A 83 -1.43 -21.67 -32.28
C ILE A 83 -1.29 -21.46 -33.78
N GLU A 84 -1.04 -22.52 -34.54
CA GLU A 84 -0.90 -22.50 -36.00
C GLU A 84 -2.22 -22.12 -36.69
N GLU A 85 -3.36 -22.61 -36.20
CA GLU A 85 -4.70 -22.23 -36.68
C GLU A 85 -5.08 -20.78 -36.31
N ALA A 86 -4.54 -20.26 -35.19
CA ALA A 86 -4.77 -18.89 -34.76
C ALA A 86 -3.88 -17.85 -35.46
N LEU A 87 -2.85 -18.28 -36.19
CA LEU A 87 -2.02 -17.38 -36.99
C LEU A 87 -2.79 -16.95 -38.25
N PRO A 88 -2.78 -15.65 -38.61
CA PRO A 88 -3.35 -15.19 -39.86
C PRO A 88 -2.69 -15.91 -41.04
N LYS A 89 -3.48 -16.67 -41.79
CA LYS A 89 -3.04 -17.26 -43.05
C LYS A 89 -2.94 -16.19 -44.13
N ASP A 90 -1.86 -16.24 -44.88
CA ASP A 90 -1.68 -15.41 -46.07
C ASP A 90 -2.09 -16.25 -47.28
N ASP A 91 -3.41 -16.33 -47.51
CA ASP A 91 -4.00 -17.16 -48.56
C ASP A 91 -3.41 -16.85 -49.95
N VAL A 92 -2.96 -15.61 -50.17
CA VAL A 92 -2.31 -15.20 -51.42
C VAL A 92 -0.91 -15.79 -51.53
N LYS A 93 -0.15 -15.79 -50.44
CA LYS A 93 1.18 -16.43 -50.40
C LYS A 93 1.08 -17.94 -50.60
N GLU A 94 0.09 -18.60 -49.98
CA GLU A 94 -0.14 -20.03 -50.21
C GLU A 94 -0.47 -20.32 -51.67
N ASP A 95 -1.35 -19.55 -52.32
CA ASP A 95 -1.65 -19.72 -53.75
C ASP A 95 -0.40 -19.55 -54.64
N ILE A 96 0.45 -18.57 -54.35
CA ILE A 96 1.72 -18.35 -55.08
C ILE A 96 2.65 -19.56 -54.91
N ILE A 97 2.76 -20.10 -53.70
CA ILE A 97 3.59 -21.29 -53.42
C ILE A 97 3.03 -22.52 -54.14
N ASP A 98 1.72 -22.76 -54.08
CA ASP A 98 1.07 -23.88 -54.76
C ASP A 98 1.30 -23.82 -56.29
N ARG A 99 1.21 -22.62 -56.87
CA ARG A 99 1.52 -22.39 -58.29
C ARG A 99 2.98 -22.69 -58.61
N LEU A 100 3.91 -22.31 -57.73
CA LEU A 100 5.35 -22.56 -57.88
C LEU A 100 5.64 -24.07 -57.84
N ASP A 101 5.14 -24.76 -56.81
CA ASP A 101 5.29 -26.21 -56.65
C ASP A 101 4.78 -26.97 -57.88
N LYS A 102 3.65 -26.54 -58.46
CA LYS A 102 3.10 -27.14 -59.66
C LYS A 102 4.01 -26.95 -60.88
N VAL A 103 4.62 -25.77 -61.04
CA VAL A 103 5.58 -25.50 -62.12
C VAL A 103 6.84 -26.33 -61.93
N GLU A 104 7.35 -26.46 -60.70
CA GLU A 104 8.53 -27.28 -60.40
C GLU A 104 8.31 -28.78 -60.65
N GLU A 105 7.14 -29.31 -60.25
CA GLU A 105 6.74 -30.70 -60.54
C GLU A 105 6.72 -30.96 -62.05
N ASN A 106 6.09 -30.06 -62.82
CA ASN A 106 6.04 -30.17 -64.28
C ASN A 106 7.43 -30.10 -64.92
N LEU A 107 8.29 -29.20 -64.43
CA LEU A 107 9.65 -29.03 -64.93
C LEU A 107 10.47 -30.30 -64.68
N SER A 108 10.37 -30.90 -63.49
CA SER A 108 11.01 -32.17 -63.17
C SER A 108 10.54 -33.30 -64.10
N SER A 109 9.22 -33.41 -64.32
CA SER A 109 8.65 -34.42 -65.22
C SER A 109 9.17 -34.29 -66.65
N ILE A 110 9.15 -33.08 -67.20
CA ILE A 110 9.57 -32.82 -68.59
C ILE A 110 11.09 -32.97 -68.75
N GLN A 111 11.87 -32.63 -67.71
CA GLN A 111 13.32 -32.83 -67.73
C GLN A 111 13.69 -34.32 -67.81
N ASN A 112 12.94 -35.19 -67.12
CA ASN A 112 13.13 -36.63 -67.22
C ASN A 112 12.78 -37.13 -68.63
N GLU A 113 11.65 -36.70 -69.19
CA GLU A 113 11.26 -37.05 -70.57
C GLU A 113 12.30 -36.60 -71.61
N LEU A 114 12.86 -35.40 -71.45
CA LEU A 114 13.93 -34.89 -72.31
C LEU A 114 15.19 -35.77 -72.25
N ASN A 115 15.56 -36.23 -71.05
CA ASN A 115 16.72 -37.11 -70.87
C ASN A 115 16.49 -38.47 -71.55
N ASP A 116 15.32 -39.08 -71.35
CA ASP A 116 14.95 -40.34 -72.00
C ASP A 116 15.00 -40.22 -73.53
N LYS A 117 14.53 -39.10 -74.08
CA LYS A 117 14.57 -38.82 -75.53
C LYS A 117 15.97 -38.59 -76.06
N LYS A 118 16.86 -37.96 -75.27
CA LYS A 118 18.29 -37.80 -75.62
C LYS A 118 19.01 -39.15 -75.64
N ASP A 119 18.68 -40.04 -74.71
CA ASP A 119 19.22 -41.40 -74.69
C ASP A 119 18.72 -42.21 -75.91
N GLU A 120 17.44 -42.09 -76.26
CA GLU A 120 16.86 -42.70 -77.46
C GLU A 120 17.54 -42.19 -78.75
N LEU A 121 17.78 -40.88 -78.85
CA LEU A 121 18.51 -40.27 -79.96
C LEU A 121 19.93 -40.84 -80.07
N SER A 122 20.67 -40.90 -78.96
CA SER A 122 22.04 -41.45 -78.93
C SER A 122 22.08 -42.91 -79.39
N HIS A 123 21.05 -43.70 -79.05
CA HIS A 123 20.93 -45.07 -79.53
C HIS A 123 20.71 -45.14 -81.04
N GLN A 124 19.80 -44.31 -81.58
CA GLN A 124 19.53 -44.25 -83.02
C GLN A 124 20.75 -43.76 -83.82
N GLU A 125 21.52 -42.79 -83.29
CA GLU A 125 22.76 -42.31 -83.91
C GLU A 125 23.82 -43.41 -84.01
N LYS A 126 23.98 -44.24 -82.98
CA LYS A 126 24.88 -45.41 -83.02
C LYS A 126 24.42 -46.45 -84.04
N LEU A 127 23.11 -46.71 -84.12
CA LEU A 127 22.55 -47.63 -85.10
C LEU A 127 22.77 -47.12 -86.52
N LYS A 128 22.61 -45.80 -86.74
CA LYS A 128 22.92 -45.14 -88.02
C LYS A 128 24.38 -45.36 -88.42
N GLU A 129 25.32 -45.11 -87.51
CA GLU A 129 26.75 -45.30 -87.77
C GLU A 129 27.08 -46.77 -88.12
N GLN A 130 26.48 -47.72 -87.41
CA GLN A 130 26.62 -49.15 -87.72
C GLN A 130 26.11 -49.49 -89.12
N LEU A 131 24.93 -48.99 -89.50
CA LEU A 131 24.35 -49.20 -90.83
C LEU A 131 25.22 -48.57 -91.93
N GLU A 132 25.75 -47.38 -91.71
CA GLU A 132 26.66 -46.71 -92.65
C GLU A 132 27.96 -47.51 -92.86
N GLN A 133 28.51 -48.09 -91.79
CA GLN A 133 29.67 -48.99 -91.86
C GLN A 133 29.36 -50.29 -92.61
N GLU A 134 28.22 -50.94 -92.31
CA GLU A 134 27.79 -52.16 -93.00
C GLU A 134 27.57 -51.93 -94.50
N ILE A 135 26.98 -50.79 -94.88
CA ILE A 135 26.79 -50.41 -96.29
C ILE A 135 28.16 -50.20 -96.98
N ALA A 136 29.09 -49.50 -96.34
CA ALA A 136 30.44 -49.28 -96.88
C ALA A 136 31.21 -50.60 -97.06
N GLU A 137 31.07 -51.54 -96.12
CA GLU A 137 31.63 -52.89 -96.25
C GLU A 137 31.01 -53.69 -97.39
N LEU A 138 29.68 -53.61 -97.56
CA LEU A 138 28.97 -54.24 -98.67
C LEU A 138 29.41 -53.65 -100.01
N ASP A 139 29.58 -52.33 -100.10
CA ASP A 139 30.12 -51.66 -101.28
C ASP A 139 31.50 -52.18 -101.66
N LYS A 140 32.39 -52.33 -100.69
CA LYS A 140 33.72 -52.91 -100.92
C LYS A 140 33.63 -54.35 -101.44
N LYS A 141 32.77 -55.19 -100.84
CA LYS A 141 32.57 -56.59 -101.26
C LYS A 141 31.98 -56.68 -102.68
N ILE A 142 31.07 -55.79 -103.04
CA ILE A 142 30.47 -55.70 -104.38
C ILE A 142 31.55 -55.36 -105.41
N GLU A 143 32.40 -54.36 -105.15
CA GLU A 143 33.48 -53.98 -106.06
C GLU A 143 34.52 -55.11 -106.25
N GLU A 144 34.89 -55.81 -105.16
CA GLU A 144 35.77 -56.98 -105.24
C GLU A 144 35.16 -58.13 -106.05
N ALA A 145 33.85 -58.41 -105.88
CA ALA A 145 33.15 -59.45 -106.63
C ALA A 145 33.05 -59.10 -108.13
N LYS A 146 32.77 -57.83 -108.48
CA LYS A 146 32.79 -57.34 -109.87
C LYS A 146 34.17 -57.52 -110.50
N ALA A 147 35.24 -57.19 -109.77
CA ALA A 147 36.62 -57.35 -110.25
C ALA A 147 36.99 -58.82 -110.52
N ARG A 148 36.39 -59.78 -109.80
CA ARG A 148 36.56 -61.22 -110.02
C ARG A 148 35.61 -61.82 -111.07
N GLY A 149 34.65 -61.04 -111.60
CA GLY A 149 33.64 -61.52 -112.54
C GLY A 149 32.54 -62.38 -111.90
N GLU A 150 32.35 -62.26 -110.59
CA GLU A 150 31.30 -62.96 -109.82
C GLU A 150 29.95 -62.20 -109.91
N GLY A 151 28.82 -62.89 -109.74
CA GLY A 151 27.51 -62.24 -109.70
C GLY A 151 27.25 -61.48 -108.39
N THR A 152 26.74 -60.24 -108.45
CA THR A 152 26.58 -59.34 -107.30
C THR A 152 25.16 -59.18 -106.77
N THR A 153 24.16 -59.81 -107.41
CA THR A 153 22.74 -59.54 -107.18
C THR A 153 22.29 -59.66 -105.72
N GLU A 154 22.79 -60.66 -104.98
CA GLU A 154 22.41 -60.85 -103.57
C GLU A 154 23.07 -59.81 -102.65
N LEU A 155 24.32 -59.43 -102.91
CA LEU A 155 25.00 -58.36 -102.16
C LEU A 155 24.34 -57.00 -102.39
N GLU A 156 23.93 -56.73 -103.64
CA GLU A 156 23.18 -55.52 -103.99
C GLU A 156 21.79 -55.51 -103.32
N ARG A 157 21.12 -56.67 -103.20
CA ARG A 157 19.86 -56.80 -102.46
C ARG A 157 20.04 -56.48 -100.97
N GLN A 158 21.08 -57.04 -100.34
CA GLN A 158 21.39 -56.78 -98.93
C GLN A 158 21.73 -55.31 -98.68
N LYS A 159 22.52 -54.70 -99.57
CA LYS A 159 22.81 -53.26 -99.53
C LYS A 159 21.52 -52.43 -99.61
N ALA A 160 20.64 -52.71 -100.57
CA ALA A 160 19.38 -51.98 -100.72
C ALA A 160 18.40 -52.19 -99.54
N GLU A 161 18.51 -53.31 -98.81
CA GLU A 161 17.79 -53.54 -97.55
C GLU A 161 18.34 -52.63 -96.45
N LYS A 162 19.66 -52.59 -96.29
CA LYS A 162 20.36 -51.73 -95.32
C LYS A 162 20.18 -50.24 -95.58
N GLU A 163 20.17 -49.81 -96.84
CA GLU A 163 19.88 -48.42 -97.22
C GLU A 163 18.44 -48.01 -96.84
N ARG A 164 17.48 -48.94 -96.89
CA ARG A 164 16.10 -48.69 -96.43
C ARG A 164 16.01 -48.61 -94.92
N GLU A 165 16.74 -49.46 -94.19
CA GLU A 165 16.86 -49.37 -92.74
C GLU A 165 17.49 -48.03 -92.33
N LEU A 166 18.57 -47.60 -93.00
CA LEU A 166 19.25 -46.34 -92.76
C LEU A 166 18.34 -45.13 -93.00
N ALA A 167 17.54 -45.14 -94.07
CA ALA A 167 16.56 -44.09 -94.34
C ALA A 167 15.50 -44.00 -93.22
N THR A 168 15.05 -45.15 -92.70
CA THR A 168 14.09 -45.22 -91.60
C THR A 168 14.68 -44.67 -90.30
N VAL A 169 15.91 -45.09 -89.95
CA VAL A 169 16.64 -44.60 -88.77
C VAL A 169 16.89 -43.09 -88.88
N THR A 170 17.25 -42.59 -90.07
CA THR A 170 17.47 -41.15 -90.30
C THR A 170 16.18 -40.34 -90.10
N GLN A 171 15.04 -40.86 -90.52
CA GLN A 171 13.74 -40.22 -90.27
C GLN A 171 13.40 -40.22 -88.77
N ASN A 172 13.63 -41.32 -88.07
CA ASN A 172 13.43 -41.41 -86.62
C ASN A 172 14.30 -40.40 -85.86
N ILE A 173 15.58 -40.26 -86.24
CA ILE A 173 16.50 -39.25 -85.69
C ILE A 173 15.93 -37.84 -85.90
N THR A 174 15.44 -37.53 -87.10
CA THR A 174 14.85 -36.21 -87.39
C THR A 174 13.61 -35.95 -86.52
N ASN A 175 12.75 -36.95 -86.32
CA ASN A 175 11.59 -36.84 -85.45
C ASN A 175 11.99 -36.61 -83.98
N LEU A 176 12.96 -37.37 -83.47
CA LEU A 176 13.48 -37.20 -82.10
C LEU A 176 14.11 -35.83 -81.88
N ILE A 177 14.86 -35.32 -82.85
CA ILE A 177 15.44 -33.96 -82.77
C ILE A 177 14.33 -32.91 -82.65
N ASN A 178 13.25 -33.05 -83.41
CA ASN A 178 12.10 -32.13 -83.32
C ASN A 178 11.39 -32.23 -81.97
N GLU A 179 11.19 -33.44 -81.45
CA GLU A 179 10.62 -33.68 -80.11
C GLU A 179 11.49 -33.04 -79.01
N ILE A 180 12.81 -33.28 -79.04
CA ILE A 180 13.79 -32.69 -78.12
C ILE A 180 13.72 -31.16 -78.18
N THR A 181 13.69 -30.58 -79.38
CA THR A 181 13.59 -29.12 -79.56
C THR A 181 12.32 -28.55 -78.93
N ASN A 182 11.18 -29.23 -79.10
CA ASN A 182 9.90 -28.81 -78.50
C ASN A 182 9.92 -28.92 -76.98
N LEU A 183 10.51 -29.98 -76.42
CA LEU A 183 10.67 -30.16 -74.97
C LEU A 183 11.58 -29.08 -74.38
N GLU A 184 12.72 -28.79 -75.03
CA GLU A 184 13.63 -27.71 -74.61
C GLU A 184 12.96 -26.34 -74.64
N GLN A 185 12.13 -26.07 -75.65
CA GLN A 185 11.33 -24.84 -75.69
C GLN A 185 10.30 -24.79 -74.55
N THR A 186 9.65 -25.91 -74.23
CA THR A 186 8.68 -26.01 -73.13
C THR A 186 9.34 -25.76 -71.77
N ILE A 187 10.53 -26.34 -71.53
CA ILE A 187 11.32 -26.10 -70.31
C ILE A 187 11.67 -24.62 -70.18
N ASN A 188 12.15 -23.98 -71.25
CA ASN A 188 12.48 -22.56 -71.23
C ASN A 188 11.26 -21.68 -70.89
N ASN A 189 10.08 -22.03 -71.41
CA ASN A 189 8.84 -21.32 -71.07
C ASN A 189 8.47 -21.51 -69.59
N LEU A 190 8.60 -22.72 -69.05
CA LEU A 190 8.33 -23.02 -67.64
C LEU A 190 9.34 -22.33 -66.70
N LEU A 191 10.62 -22.26 -67.08
CA LEU A 191 11.63 -21.49 -66.35
C LEU A 191 11.25 -20.00 -66.30
N GLY A 192 10.81 -19.42 -67.41
CA GLY A 192 10.31 -18.04 -67.42
C GLY A 192 9.06 -17.83 -66.55
N GLN A 193 8.15 -18.82 -66.50
CA GLN A 193 7.01 -18.79 -65.58
C GLN A 193 7.46 -18.87 -64.12
N LYS A 194 8.40 -19.77 -63.82
CA LYS A 194 9.00 -19.93 -62.49
C LYS A 194 9.63 -18.62 -62.04
N ASP A 195 10.50 -18.01 -62.84
CA ASP A 195 11.15 -16.73 -62.53
C ASP A 195 10.11 -15.62 -62.24
N SER A 196 9.01 -15.59 -63.00
CA SER A 196 7.92 -14.63 -62.77
C SER A 196 7.19 -14.87 -61.46
N ILE A 197 6.94 -16.14 -61.09
CA ILE A 197 6.25 -16.51 -59.85
C ILE A 197 7.18 -16.30 -58.64
N GLU A 198 8.46 -16.63 -58.75
CA GLU A 198 9.46 -16.35 -57.71
C GLU A 198 9.59 -14.84 -57.47
N LYS A 199 9.55 -14.04 -58.52
CA LYS A 199 9.51 -12.59 -58.41
C LYS A 199 8.22 -12.09 -57.75
N GLU A 200 7.07 -12.65 -58.12
CA GLU A 200 5.78 -12.36 -57.47
C GLU A 200 5.85 -12.68 -55.97
N LEU A 201 6.50 -13.79 -55.59
CA LEU A 201 6.70 -14.19 -54.19
C LEU A 201 7.64 -13.26 -53.43
N GLU A 202 8.74 -12.82 -54.04
CA GLU A 202 9.70 -11.87 -53.43
C GLU A 202 9.10 -10.46 -53.29
N GLU A 203 8.31 -10.03 -54.27
CA GLU A 203 7.60 -8.74 -54.24
C GLU A 203 6.34 -8.80 -53.37
N HIS A 204 5.82 -10.00 -53.08
CA HIS A 204 4.69 -10.19 -52.17
C HIS A 204 5.10 -9.79 -50.77
N LYS A 205 4.76 -8.55 -50.43
CA LYS A 205 4.74 -8.10 -49.05
C LYS A 205 3.56 -8.81 -48.41
N PRO A 206 3.78 -9.71 -47.44
CA PRO A 206 2.66 -10.29 -46.73
C PRO A 206 1.82 -9.17 -46.13
N LYS A 207 0.55 -9.47 -45.80
CA LYS A 207 -0.13 -8.70 -44.76
C LYS A 207 0.72 -8.81 -43.50
N GLU A 208 1.68 -7.90 -43.32
CA GLU A 208 2.55 -7.94 -42.16
C GLU A 208 1.63 -7.89 -40.95
N ILE A 209 1.81 -8.87 -40.05
CA ILE A 209 1.33 -8.83 -38.66
C ILE A 209 1.89 -7.59 -37.91
N ALA A 210 2.60 -6.68 -38.60
CA ALA A 210 3.14 -5.43 -38.10
C ALA A 210 3.31 -4.34 -39.20
N THR A 211 2.42 -4.19 -40.19
CA THR A 211 2.46 -2.92 -40.95
C THR A 211 2.13 -1.78 -40.00
N LYS A 212 2.79 -0.63 -40.19
CA LYS A 212 2.45 0.61 -39.48
C LYS A 212 0.95 0.90 -39.53
N GLU A 213 0.26 0.55 -40.62
CA GLU A 213 -1.19 0.68 -40.74
C GLU A 213 -2.00 -0.24 -39.82
N TYR A 214 -1.66 -1.54 -39.69
CA TYR A 214 -2.36 -2.42 -38.76
C TYR A 214 -2.06 -2.06 -37.29
N ILE A 215 -0.82 -1.67 -36.99
CA ILE A 215 -0.44 -1.15 -35.67
C ILE A 215 -1.12 0.18 -35.39
N ASP A 216 -1.25 1.06 -36.38
CA ASP A 216 -1.92 2.35 -36.24
C ASP A 216 -3.43 2.16 -36.13
N GLU A 217 -4.03 1.17 -36.80
CA GLU A 217 -5.45 0.80 -36.62
C GLU A 217 -5.70 0.19 -35.24
N ILE A 218 -4.83 -0.71 -34.76
CA ILE A 218 -4.89 -1.23 -33.38
C ILE A 218 -4.70 -0.09 -32.38
N LYS A 219 -3.76 0.84 -32.62
CA LYS A 219 -3.57 2.01 -31.75
C LYS A 219 -4.78 2.92 -31.79
N VAL A 220 -5.37 3.19 -32.96
CA VAL A 220 -6.58 4.00 -33.10
C VAL A 220 -7.76 3.35 -32.37
N ASN A 221 -7.93 2.03 -32.51
CA ASN A 221 -8.96 1.28 -31.82
C ASN A 221 -8.71 1.23 -30.30
N LEU A 222 -7.46 1.05 -29.86
CA LEU A 222 -7.06 1.07 -28.46
C LEU A 222 -7.21 2.47 -27.85
N ASP A 223 -6.84 3.53 -28.58
CA ASP A 223 -6.98 4.93 -28.19
C ASP A 223 -8.46 5.31 -28.13
N SER A 224 -9.28 4.83 -29.07
CA SER A 224 -10.74 5.00 -29.07
C SER A 224 -11.39 4.25 -27.91
N ASP A 225 -10.99 3.01 -27.63
CA ASP A 225 -11.47 2.22 -26.49
C ASP A 225 -11.01 2.81 -25.15
N ILE A 226 -9.77 3.29 -25.06
CA ILE A 226 -9.25 4.01 -23.89
C ILE A 226 -10.00 5.33 -23.72
N ALA A 227 -10.25 6.09 -24.79
CA ALA A 227 -11.01 7.33 -24.74
C ALA A 227 -12.48 7.07 -24.37
N THR A 228 -13.07 5.98 -24.87
CA THR A 228 -14.47 5.60 -24.60
C THR A 228 -14.62 5.05 -23.18
N LYS A 229 -13.67 4.25 -22.68
CA LYS A 229 -13.60 3.83 -21.27
C LYS A 229 -13.24 4.97 -20.33
N ALA A 230 -12.39 5.90 -20.75
CA ALA A 230 -12.14 7.15 -20.02
C ALA A 230 -13.41 8.00 -19.95
N ASN A 231 -14.24 7.99 -20.99
CA ASN A 231 -15.54 8.66 -21.05
C ASN A 231 -16.68 7.88 -20.34
N GLN A 232 -16.48 6.62 -19.96
CA GLN A 232 -17.46 5.76 -19.26
C GLN A 232 -17.11 5.47 -17.79
N ALA A 233 -16.67 6.50 -17.06
CA ALA A 233 -16.85 6.63 -15.59
C ALA A 233 -15.71 6.25 -14.62
N THR A 234 -14.43 6.61 -14.86
CA THR A 234 -13.46 6.67 -13.73
C THR A 234 -12.45 7.82 -13.66
N THR A 235 -12.34 8.73 -14.63
CA THR A 235 -11.35 9.82 -14.52
C THR A 235 -12.04 11.16 -14.43
N TYR A 236 -12.29 11.61 -13.20
CA TYR A 236 -12.66 12.99 -12.93
C TYR A 236 -11.62 13.91 -13.60
N THR A 237 -12.09 14.82 -14.45
CA THR A 237 -11.25 15.90 -14.98
C THR A 237 -10.64 16.68 -13.82
N LYS A 238 -9.48 17.29 -14.01
CA LYS A 238 -8.84 18.13 -12.98
C LYS A 238 -9.82 19.15 -12.39
N THR A 239 -10.68 19.72 -13.24
CA THR A 239 -11.75 20.63 -12.84
C THR A 239 -12.80 19.97 -11.94
N GLU A 240 -13.23 18.74 -12.21
CA GLU A 240 -14.16 18.01 -11.35
C GLU A 240 -13.53 17.59 -10.02
N VAL A 241 -12.27 17.17 -10.03
CA VAL A 241 -11.51 16.89 -8.81
C VAL A 241 -11.38 18.15 -7.97
N ASP A 242 -10.92 19.25 -8.58
CA ASP A 242 -10.75 20.52 -7.89
C ASP A 242 -12.10 21.04 -7.38
N THR A 243 -13.19 20.87 -8.13
CA THR A 243 -14.55 21.25 -7.70
C THR A 243 -15.03 20.37 -6.54
N LYS A 244 -14.86 19.04 -6.58
CA LYS A 244 -15.28 18.14 -5.50
C LYS A 244 -14.41 18.28 -4.25
N VAL A 245 -13.10 18.44 -4.41
CA VAL A 245 -12.16 18.68 -3.32
C VAL A 245 -12.41 20.04 -2.70
N ASN A 246 -12.62 21.10 -3.49
CA ASN A 246 -12.99 22.40 -2.95
C ASN A 246 -14.37 22.39 -2.32
N ALA A 247 -15.35 21.65 -2.85
CA ALA A 247 -16.65 21.50 -2.20
C ALA A 247 -16.56 20.73 -0.87
N LYS A 248 -15.67 19.72 -0.77
CA LYS A 248 -15.46 18.94 0.47
C LYS A 248 -14.59 19.68 1.49
N ALA A 249 -13.58 20.44 1.03
CA ALA A 249 -12.70 21.25 1.85
C ALA A 249 -13.37 22.55 2.32
N ASN A 250 -14.25 23.13 1.50
CA ASN A 250 -15.03 24.34 1.78
C ASN A 250 -16.50 24.03 2.13
N ALA A 251 -16.81 22.80 2.54
CA ALA A 251 -18.10 22.47 3.15
C ALA A 251 -18.20 23.22 4.50
N ASN A 252 -18.65 24.46 4.41
CA ASN A 252 -18.74 25.49 5.46
C ASN A 252 -19.67 25.13 6.62
N ALA A 253 -19.38 24.12 7.44
CA ALA A 253 -20.09 24.05 8.73
C ALA A 253 -19.35 23.36 9.86
N THR A 254 -18.50 22.35 9.62
CA THR A 254 -18.05 21.51 10.75
C THR A 254 -16.70 20.86 10.51
N VAL A 255 -15.75 21.14 11.40
CA VAL A 255 -14.55 20.32 11.57
C VAL A 255 -14.87 19.22 12.57
N ASN A 256 -15.16 18.01 12.08
CA ASN A 256 -15.38 16.85 12.94
C ASN A 256 -14.03 16.31 13.46
N LEU A 257 -13.65 16.76 14.65
CA LEU A 257 -12.52 16.25 15.41
C LEU A 257 -12.98 15.00 16.19
N THR A 258 -12.46 13.83 15.85
CA THR A 258 -12.79 12.56 16.51
C THR A 258 -11.60 12.04 17.33
N GLY A 259 -11.86 11.47 18.51
CA GLY A 259 -10.80 10.99 19.40
C GLY A 259 -9.93 12.10 20.01
N ASN A 260 -8.72 11.74 20.44
CA ASN A 260 -7.76 12.69 21.00
C ASN A 260 -7.11 13.52 19.88
N GLN A 261 -7.31 14.84 19.92
CA GLN A 261 -6.87 15.76 18.87
C GLN A 261 -5.95 16.83 19.44
N THR A 262 -4.85 17.11 18.75
CA THR A 262 -3.91 18.18 19.10
C THR A 262 -4.07 19.33 18.10
N ILE A 263 -4.56 20.47 18.58
CA ILE A 263 -4.69 21.69 17.77
C ILE A 263 -3.52 22.62 18.11
N ALA A 264 -2.55 22.75 17.21
CA ALA A 264 -1.35 23.56 17.42
C ALA A 264 -1.53 25.03 17.00
N GLY A 265 -0.78 25.94 17.63
CA GLY A 265 -0.77 27.38 17.33
C GLY A 265 -1.99 28.15 17.83
N ASN A 266 -1.97 29.48 17.71
CA ASN A 266 -3.05 30.35 18.18
C ASN A 266 -4.38 30.01 17.46
N LYS A 267 -5.47 29.91 18.23
CA LYS A 267 -6.82 29.66 17.72
C LYS A 267 -7.80 30.67 18.28
N THR A 268 -8.66 31.15 17.40
CA THR A 268 -9.78 32.03 17.75
C THR A 268 -11.07 31.25 17.52
N LEU A 269 -11.84 31.05 18.59
CA LEU A 269 -13.19 30.49 18.50
C LEU A 269 -14.16 31.67 18.63
N SER A 270 -14.90 31.95 17.57
CA SER A 270 -15.89 33.03 17.52
C SER A 270 -17.31 32.48 17.68
N GLY A 271 -18.22 33.31 18.18
CA GLY A 271 -19.59 32.90 18.49
C GLY A 271 -19.71 32.07 19.78
N THR A 272 -20.84 31.38 19.93
CA THR A 272 -21.09 30.54 21.10
C THR A 272 -20.25 29.27 21.02
N THR A 273 -19.39 29.05 22.01
CA THR A 273 -18.52 27.86 22.10
C THR A 273 -18.81 27.11 23.39
N THR A 274 -19.02 25.79 23.29
CA THR A 274 -19.30 24.91 24.45
C THR A 274 -18.22 23.83 24.54
N PHE A 275 -17.61 23.68 25.71
CA PHE A 275 -16.69 22.58 26.02
C PHE A 275 -17.36 21.63 27.01
N ASN A 276 -17.66 20.41 26.58
CA ASN A 276 -18.25 19.38 27.43
C ASN A 276 -17.13 18.58 28.12
N GLY A 277 -16.64 19.07 29.25
CA GLY A 277 -15.60 18.39 30.04
C GLY A 277 -14.75 19.33 30.89
N ALA A 278 -13.70 18.78 31.50
CA ALA A 278 -12.75 19.56 32.26
C ALA A 278 -11.85 20.40 31.33
N ILE A 279 -11.77 21.70 31.58
CA ILE A 279 -10.85 22.61 30.88
C ILE A 279 -9.62 22.81 31.76
N THR A 280 -8.45 22.40 31.27
CA THR A 280 -7.15 22.68 31.91
C THR A 280 -6.40 23.70 31.07
N SER A 281 -6.33 24.95 31.54
CA SER A 281 -5.52 26.00 30.91
C SER A 281 -4.28 26.29 31.75
N LYS A 282 -3.15 26.51 31.08
CA LYS A 282 -1.91 26.96 31.70
C LYS A 282 -1.71 28.45 31.41
N GLY A 283 -1.28 29.21 32.41
CA GLY A 283 -1.02 30.65 32.28
C GLY A 283 -2.20 31.52 32.69
N ALA A 284 -2.15 32.80 32.28
CA ALA A 284 -3.18 33.78 32.59
C ALA A 284 -4.43 33.56 31.72
N ASN A 285 -5.59 33.50 32.35
CA ASN A 285 -6.89 33.44 31.67
C ASN A 285 -7.64 34.75 31.96
N THR A 286 -8.09 35.42 30.90
CA THR A 286 -8.89 36.65 31.02
C THR A 286 -10.33 36.35 30.65
N PHE A 287 -11.24 36.51 31.59
CA PHE A 287 -12.67 36.39 31.35
C PHE A 287 -13.32 37.76 31.49
N SER A 288 -14.11 38.18 30.50
CA SER A 288 -14.86 39.43 30.50
C SER A 288 -16.36 39.16 30.58
N GLY A 289 -17.14 40.15 31.01
CA GLY A 289 -18.58 40.01 31.20
C GLY A 289 -18.96 39.19 32.44
N ASN A 290 -20.15 38.61 32.41
CA ASN A 290 -20.71 37.86 33.54
C ASN A 290 -20.17 36.42 33.55
N ASN A 291 -19.47 36.04 34.60
CA ASN A 291 -18.91 34.71 34.78
C ASN A 291 -19.67 33.97 35.89
N THR A 292 -20.36 32.89 35.54
CA THR A 292 -21.16 32.09 36.49
C THR A 292 -20.49 30.74 36.72
N PHE A 293 -20.13 30.45 37.96
CA PHE A 293 -19.56 29.16 38.38
C PHE A 293 -20.64 28.37 39.11
N ASN A 294 -21.40 27.56 38.37
CA ASN A 294 -22.74 27.16 38.78
C ASN A 294 -22.81 26.08 39.87
N THR A 295 -21.72 25.33 40.15
CA THR A 295 -21.79 24.14 41.03
C THR A 295 -20.52 23.76 41.79
N GLY A 296 -19.42 24.52 41.69
CA GLY A 296 -18.14 24.16 42.32
C GLY A 296 -17.59 25.25 43.25
N GLN A 297 -16.95 24.84 44.34
CA GLN A 297 -16.13 25.73 45.15
C GLN A 297 -15.03 26.33 44.27
N VAL A 298 -15.03 27.64 44.09
CA VAL A 298 -13.92 28.34 43.44
C VAL A 298 -12.79 28.45 44.46
N THR A 299 -11.68 27.75 44.23
CA THR A 299 -10.51 27.80 45.10
C THR A 299 -9.51 28.83 44.56
N PHE A 300 -9.20 29.84 45.36
CA PHE A 300 -8.16 30.82 45.06
C PHE A 300 -6.89 30.46 45.86
N ASN A 301 -5.91 29.85 45.21
CA ASN A 301 -4.73 29.30 45.89
C ASN A 301 -3.77 30.33 46.51
N ASN A 302 -3.87 31.62 46.17
CA ASN A 302 -2.86 32.60 46.60
C ASN A 302 -3.45 33.85 47.29
N LYS A 303 -4.50 34.48 46.73
CA LYS A 303 -5.22 35.61 47.37
C LYS A 303 -6.68 35.62 46.93
N ALA A 304 -7.58 36.00 47.82
CA ALA A 304 -8.98 36.26 47.48
C ALA A 304 -9.07 37.38 46.40
N PRO A 305 -10.15 37.40 45.59
CA PRO A 305 -10.34 38.43 44.58
C PRO A 305 -10.17 39.85 45.15
N ILE A 306 -9.43 40.70 44.42
CA ILE A 306 -9.34 42.12 44.73
C ILE A 306 -10.61 42.78 44.19
N CYS A 307 -11.50 43.17 45.09
CA CYS A 307 -12.70 43.94 44.73
C CYS A 307 -12.42 45.44 44.92
N ASN A 308 -12.72 46.27 43.92
CA ASN A 308 -12.64 47.73 44.05
C ASN A 308 -13.90 48.34 44.74
N VAL A 309 -14.86 47.48 45.09
CA VAL A 309 -16.07 47.85 45.84
C VAL A 309 -15.93 47.33 47.26
N ALA A 310 -16.16 48.21 48.25
CA ALA A 310 -16.10 47.83 49.66
C ALA A 310 -17.12 46.71 49.98
N PRO A 311 -16.75 45.67 50.74
CA PRO A 311 -17.67 44.60 51.11
C PRO A 311 -18.82 45.15 51.97
N THR A 312 -20.05 44.75 51.66
CA THR A 312 -21.23 44.99 52.50
C THR A 312 -21.49 43.77 53.37
N ARG A 313 -22.37 43.88 54.38
CA ARG A 313 -22.79 42.74 55.22
C ARG A 313 -23.39 41.57 54.43
N ALA A 314 -23.88 41.82 53.22
CA ALA A 314 -24.42 40.79 52.34
C ALA A 314 -23.37 40.20 51.38
N ASN A 315 -22.24 40.90 51.15
CA ASN A 315 -21.22 40.53 50.16
C ASN A 315 -19.90 40.15 50.86
N HIS A 316 -19.74 38.89 51.23
CA HIS A 316 -18.60 38.37 52.01
C HIS A 316 -17.48 37.74 51.17
N LEU A 317 -16.90 38.50 50.24
CA LEU A 317 -15.57 38.20 49.72
C LEU A 317 -14.62 39.30 50.17
N ALA A 318 -14.20 39.22 51.44
CA ALA A 318 -13.22 40.12 52.04
C ALA A 318 -11.92 39.36 52.33
N THR A 319 -10.78 40.05 52.26
CA THR A 319 -9.49 39.46 52.66
C THR A 319 -9.46 39.25 54.18
N LYS A 320 -8.70 38.25 54.64
CA LYS A 320 -8.50 38.00 56.08
C LYS A 320 -8.03 39.26 56.82
N ASP A 321 -7.10 40.00 56.22
CA ASP A 321 -6.62 41.30 56.70
C ASP A 321 -7.73 42.33 56.95
N TYR A 322 -8.74 42.40 56.07
CA TYR A 322 -9.87 43.33 56.24
C TYR A 322 -10.72 42.95 57.45
N VAL A 323 -10.97 41.64 57.64
CA VAL A 323 -11.77 41.12 58.75
C VAL A 323 -11.04 41.31 60.07
N ASP A 324 -9.75 40.96 60.12
CA ASP A 324 -8.94 41.01 61.35
C ASP A 324 -8.68 42.46 61.81
N LYS A 325 -8.56 43.43 60.90
CA LYS A 325 -8.28 44.83 61.25
C LYS A 325 -9.47 45.57 61.86
N LYS A 326 -10.69 45.03 61.80
CA LYS A 326 -11.82 45.62 62.55
C LYS A 326 -11.73 45.23 64.02
N ALA A 327 -10.92 45.99 64.75
CA ALA A 327 -10.73 45.91 66.20
C ALA A 327 -12.05 45.70 66.95
N LYS A 328 -12.18 44.57 67.65
CA LYS A 328 -13.19 44.36 68.68
C LYS A 328 -12.45 44.05 69.97
N ALA A 329 -12.52 44.94 70.96
CA ALA A 329 -12.13 44.58 72.31
C ALA A 329 -13.13 43.54 72.84
N TYR A 330 -12.65 42.41 73.36
CA TYR A 330 -13.49 41.36 73.96
C TYR A 330 -12.92 40.94 75.32
N ILE A 331 -13.76 40.42 76.21
CA ILE A 331 -13.34 40.00 77.55
C ILE A 331 -12.47 38.74 77.43
N ILE A 332 -11.26 38.80 77.99
CA ILE A 332 -10.29 37.69 78.03
C ILE A 332 -10.18 37.02 79.40
N GLU A 333 -10.64 37.70 80.46
CA GLU A 333 -10.54 37.20 81.83
C GLU A 333 -11.67 37.77 82.69
N THR A 334 -12.26 36.94 83.56
CA THR A 334 -13.30 37.37 84.52
C THR A 334 -13.09 36.70 85.87
N TYR A 335 -13.43 37.41 86.95
CA TYR A 335 -13.45 36.89 88.31
C TYR A 335 -14.64 37.46 89.08
N ASN A 336 -15.21 36.65 89.98
CA ASN A 336 -16.26 37.06 90.89
C ASN A 336 -16.15 36.22 92.18
N ASN A 337 -16.08 36.89 93.33
CA ASN A 337 -16.20 36.28 94.63
C ASN A 337 -17.49 36.76 95.29
N THR A 338 -18.49 35.88 95.35
CA THR A 338 -19.82 36.18 95.89
C THR A 338 -19.83 36.40 97.40
N SER A 339 -18.80 35.93 98.12
CA SER A 339 -18.69 36.11 99.58
C SER A 339 -18.19 37.49 99.97
N THR A 340 -17.32 38.09 99.16
CA THR A 340 -16.79 39.46 99.38
C THR A 340 -17.37 40.50 98.43
N GLY A 341 -18.16 40.06 97.44
CA GLY A 341 -18.69 40.86 96.34
C GLY A 341 -17.63 41.43 95.40
N SER A 342 -16.39 40.97 95.47
CA SER A 342 -15.26 41.45 94.65
C SER A 342 -15.28 40.82 93.25
N TRP A 343 -15.01 41.60 92.20
CA TRP A 343 -15.06 41.13 90.81
C TRP A 343 -14.08 41.89 89.91
N TYR A 344 -13.67 41.29 88.78
CA TYR A 344 -13.00 42.00 87.68
C TYR A 344 -13.32 41.41 86.30
N ARG A 345 -13.09 42.22 85.26
CA ARG A 345 -13.10 41.84 83.83
C ARG A 345 -11.92 42.49 83.12
N VAL A 346 -11.10 41.69 82.45
CA VAL A 346 -9.99 42.15 81.60
C VAL A 346 -10.40 42.01 80.13
N TRP A 347 -10.18 43.05 79.34
CA TRP A 347 -10.44 43.10 77.91
C TRP A 347 -9.16 42.84 77.11
N SER A 348 -9.30 42.38 75.87
CA SER A 348 -8.20 41.99 74.99
C SER A 348 -7.19 43.11 74.68
N ASP A 349 -7.57 44.37 74.93
CA ASP A 349 -6.73 45.56 74.81
C ASP A 349 -6.06 45.97 76.14
N LYS A 350 -6.13 45.11 77.16
CA LYS A 350 -5.68 45.34 78.55
C LYS A 350 -6.50 46.37 79.35
N TRP A 351 -7.65 46.81 78.87
CA TRP A 351 -8.59 47.53 79.74
C TRP A 351 -9.12 46.59 80.83
N CYS A 352 -9.22 47.06 82.07
CA CYS A 352 -9.75 46.28 83.18
C CYS A 352 -10.78 47.10 83.96
N GLU A 353 -11.94 46.49 84.21
CA GLU A 353 -12.91 46.98 85.19
C GLU A 353 -12.88 46.04 86.39
N GLN A 354 -12.87 46.58 87.60
CA GLN A 354 -12.94 45.78 88.82
C GLN A 354 -13.73 46.51 89.89
N GLY A 355 -14.26 45.78 90.85
CA GLY A 355 -15.08 46.36 91.90
C GLY A 355 -15.24 45.44 93.09
N GLY A 356 -15.87 45.95 94.13
CA GLY A 356 -16.17 45.17 95.32
C GLY A 356 -16.69 46.02 96.46
N PHE A 357 -16.63 45.44 97.66
CA PHE A 357 -16.98 46.11 98.91
C PHE A 357 -15.70 46.49 99.68
N ALA A 358 -15.71 47.65 100.35
CA ALA A 358 -14.65 48.06 101.27
C ALA A 358 -14.65 47.21 102.56
N PRO A 359 -13.50 47.00 103.22
CA PRO A 359 -13.44 46.40 104.55
C PRO A 359 -14.27 47.18 105.58
N ASN A 360 -14.92 46.49 106.51
CA ASN A 360 -15.71 47.12 107.58
C ASN A 360 -14.83 47.39 108.81
N THR A 361 -14.01 48.45 108.77
CA THR A 361 -13.17 48.81 109.92
C THR A 361 -13.74 49.99 110.70
N THR A 362 -13.22 50.23 111.90
CA THR A 362 -13.57 51.39 112.73
C THR A 362 -12.73 52.64 112.38
N SER A 363 -11.92 52.59 111.32
CA SER A 363 -11.10 53.70 110.84
C SER A 363 -11.94 54.72 110.06
N ARG A 364 -11.49 55.98 110.01
CA ARG A 364 -12.12 57.02 109.16
C ARG A 364 -11.86 56.77 107.67
N TYR A 365 -10.74 56.14 107.34
CA TYR A 365 -10.35 55.82 105.96
C TYR A 365 -9.94 54.35 105.87
N ASP A 366 -10.53 53.64 104.91
CA ASP A 366 -10.25 52.24 104.62
C ASP A 366 -9.43 52.08 103.35
N THR A 367 -8.43 51.21 103.41
CA THR A 367 -7.61 50.83 102.26
C THR A 367 -8.34 49.74 101.46
N VAL A 368 -8.60 50.02 100.18
CA VAL A 368 -9.02 49.01 99.21
C VAL A 368 -7.79 48.49 98.48
N THR A 369 -7.59 47.17 98.51
CA THR A 369 -6.63 46.49 97.65
C THR A 369 -7.31 46.07 96.35
N LEU A 370 -6.72 46.46 95.22
CA LEU A 370 -7.18 46.10 93.89
C LEU A 370 -6.84 44.64 93.57
N LEU A 371 -7.73 43.96 92.85
CA LEU A 371 -7.56 42.58 92.39
C LEU A 371 -6.58 42.48 91.21
N LYS A 372 -6.51 43.54 90.39
CA LYS A 372 -5.56 43.67 89.29
C LYS A 372 -4.82 45.00 89.41
N PRO A 373 -3.47 45.00 89.38
CA PRO A 373 -2.72 46.24 89.39
C PRO A 373 -2.95 47.02 88.09
N TYR A 374 -3.25 48.32 88.21
CA TYR A 374 -3.30 49.22 87.06
C TYR A 374 -1.89 49.60 86.60
N LYS A 375 -1.76 49.95 85.32
CA LYS A 375 -0.50 50.37 84.68
C LYS A 375 0.10 51.64 85.31
N GLY A 376 -0.73 52.48 85.91
CA GLY A 376 -0.34 53.71 86.60
C GLY A 376 -1.43 54.15 87.59
N THR A 377 -1.26 55.31 88.20
CA THR A 377 -2.21 55.86 89.18
C THR A 377 -3.39 56.61 88.55
N ASN A 378 -3.36 56.83 87.23
CA ASN A 378 -4.41 57.51 86.46
C ASN A 378 -5.51 56.54 85.99
N TYR A 379 -6.15 55.82 86.92
CA TYR A 379 -7.35 55.02 86.64
C TYR A 379 -8.59 55.69 87.24
N CYS A 380 -9.74 55.43 86.65
CA CYS A 380 -11.00 55.96 87.16
C CYS A 380 -11.40 55.19 88.42
N ILE A 381 -11.83 55.93 89.44
CA ILE A 381 -12.34 55.39 90.70
C ILE A 381 -13.74 55.93 90.89
N TYR A 382 -14.68 55.01 91.07
CA TYR A 382 -16.06 55.30 91.41
C TYR A 382 -16.33 54.66 92.77
N THR A 383 -16.77 55.47 93.71
CA THR A 383 -17.27 55.01 94.99
C THR A 383 -18.73 55.42 95.11
N SER A 384 -19.55 54.63 95.81
CA SER A 384 -20.92 55.04 96.11
C SER A 384 -21.23 54.93 97.60
N HIS A 385 -21.92 55.95 98.09
CA HIS A 385 -22.52 56.01 99.40
C HIS A 385 -23.79 55.13 99.41
N MET A 386 -23.90 54.20 100.37
CA MET A 386 -25.15 53.47 100.65
C MET A 386 -25.67 53.91 102.02
N GLY A 387 -26.46 54.98 102.04
CA GLY A 387 -27.05 55.57 103.26
C GLY A 387 -28.55 55.32 103.40
N GLY A 388 -29.00 55.03 104.62
CA GLY A 388 -30.41 54.95 105.00
C GLY A 388 -31.11 56.31 105.02
N LYS A 389 -32.45 56.30 105.10
CA LYS A 389 -33.31 57.50 105.00
C LYS A 389 -32.88 58.59 105.99
N ASN A 390 -32.60 59.80 105.48
CA ASN A 390 -32.55 61.11 106.19
C ASN A 390 -31.19 61.71 106.60
N GLU A 391 -30.10 61.51 105.86
CA GLU A 391 -28.86 62.29 106.05
C GLU A 391 -28.50 63.09 104.79
N CYS A 392 -28.28 64.41 104.94
CA CYS A 392 -27.65 65.23 103.89
C CYS A 392 -26.14 65.19 104.08
N TRP A 393 -25.41 64.90 103.01
CA TRP A 393 -23.96 64.74 103.02
C TRP A 393 -23.31 65.86 102.24
N TRP A 394 -22.21 66.39 102.75
CA TRP A 394 -21.52 67.51 102.13
C TRP A 394 -20.52 66.95 101.09
N PRO A 395 -20.35 67.59 99.91
CA PRO A 395 -19.47 67.09 98.84
C PRO A 395 -18.01 66.84 99.25
N ASN A 396 -17.56 67.41 100.37
CA ASN A 396 -16.23 67.21 100.94
C ASN A 396 -16.06 65.87 101.69
N ASP A 397 -17.11 65.05 101.82
CA ASP A 397 -17.06 63.75 102.51
C ASP A 397 -16.70 62.58 101.57
N GLU A 398 -16.82 62.73 100.24
CA GLU A 398 -16.38 61.75 99.23
C GLU A 398 -14.87 61.87 98.95
N GLN A 399 -14.04 61.56 99.94
CA GLN A 399 -12.59 61.68 99.82
C GLN A 399 -11.95 60.37 99.34
N ILE A 400 -11.35 60.41 98.14
CA ILE A 400 -10.42 59.40 97.63
C ILE A 400 -9.00 59.94 97.84
N MET A 401 -8.13 59.14 98.44
CA MET A 401 -6.75 59.52 98.72
C MET A 401 -5.80 58.32 98.58
N ASP A 402 -4.50 58.60 98.64
CA ASP A 402 -3.44 57.57 98.60
C ASP A 402 -3.58 56.57 97.43
N VAL A 403 -3.88 57.09 96.23
CA VAL A 403 -4.07 56.28 95.02
C VAL A 403 -2.71 55.72 94.56
N THR A 404 -2.59 54.39 94.58
CA THR A 404 -1.45 53.63 94.04
C THR A 404 -1.92 52.71 92.91
N THR A 405 -1.00 52.02 92.24
CA THR A 405 -1.36 51.03 91.20
C THR A 405 -2.09 49.80 91.74
N THR A 406 -2.04 49.55 93.05
CA THR A 406 -2.58 48.35 93.70
C THR A 406 -3.60 48.64 94.78
N SER A 407 -3.81 49.92 95.13
CA SER A 407 -4.71 50.30 96.21
C SER A 407 -5.15 51.76 96.11
N PHE A 408 -6.20 52.11 96.84
CA PHE A 408 -6.55 53.48 97.18
C PHE A 408 -7.23 53.50 98.55
N LYS A 409 -7.32 54.67 99.18
CA LYS A 409 -8.13 54.85 100.38
C LYS A 409 -9.41 55.60 100.05
N MET A 410 -10.51 55.13 100.64
CA MET A 410 -11.79 55.84 100.60
C MET A 410 -12.28 56.15 102.01
N ASN A 411 -13.05 57.22 102.15
CA ASN A 411 -13.76 57.53 103.39
C ASN A 411 -14.82 56.45 103.68
N SER A 412 -14.77 55.88 104.89
CA SER A 412 -15.68 54.83 105.36
C SER A 412 -16.40 55.18 106.67
N GLN A 413 -16.42 56.47 107.03
CA GLN A 413 -16.91 56.98 108.32
C GLN A 413 -18.17 56.28 108.85
N LYS A 414 -17.99 55.57 109.98
CA LYS A 414 -19.03 54.85 110.72
C LYS A 414 -19.85 55.81 111.58
N ASN A 415 -20.81 56.53 111.00
CA ASN A 415 -22.00 56.95 111.76
C ASN A 415 -23.07 55.84 111.60
N ASN A 416 -23.86 55.58 112.64
CA ASN A 416 -24.58 54.31 112.88
C ASN A 416 -25.73 53.98 111.87
N THR A 417 -25.77 54.60 110.69
CA THR A 417 -26.91 54.57 109.75
C THR A 417 -26.54 54.71 108.26
N ALA A 418 -25.27 54.92 107.88
CA ALA A 418 -24.83 54.97 106.48
C ALA A 418 -23.46 54.32 106.29
N THR A 419 -23.30 53.49 105.24
CA THR A 419 -22.00 52.85 104.94
C THR A 419 -21.70 52.93 103.45
N CYS A 420 -20.77 53.77 103.05
CA CYS A 420 -20.21 53.81 101.70
C CYS A 420 -19.31 52.60 101.53
N ARG A 421 -19.70 51.63 100.71
CA ARG A 421 -18.93 50.38 100.61
C ARG A 421 -18.67 49.91 99.20
N ASN A 422 -19.42 50.36 98.20
CA ASN A 422 -19.15 49.90 96.84
C ASN A 422 -18.06 50.74 96.21
N TRP A 423 -17.12 50.06 95.60
CA TRP A 423 -16.14 50.67 94.73
C TRP A 423 -16.14 49.96 93.38
N LYS A 424 -15.89 50.74 92.33
CA LYS A 424 -15.56 50.28 91.00
C LYS A 424 -14.39 51.10 90.50
N THR A 425 -13.39 50.45 89.95
CA THR A 425 -12.29 51.09 89.25
C THR A 425 -12.23 50.62 87.80
N CYS A 426 -11.76 51.48 86.90
CA CYS A 426 -11.49 51.09 85.52
C CYS A 426 -10.28 51.81 84.93
N GLY A 427 -9.50 51.09 84.12
CA GLY A 427 -8.25 51.59 83.54
C GLY A 427 -7.44 50.47 82.89
N TYR A 428 -6.31 50.81 82.26
CA TYR A 428 -5.41 49.82 81.68
C TYR A 428 -4.55 49.14 82.75
N ILE A 429 -4.45 47.81 82.72
CA ILE A 429 -3.56 47.04 83.60
C ILE A 429 -2.13 46.96 83.05
N ALA A 430 -1.17 46.67 83.92
CA ALA A 430 0.25 46.53 83.57
C ALA A 430 0.50 45.42 82.52
#